data_AF-A0A355A939-F1
#
_entry.id   AF-A0A355A939-F1
#
_cell.length_a   1.000
_cell.length_b   1.000
_cell.length_c   1.000
_cell.angle_alpha   90.00
_cell.angle_beta   90.00
_cell.angle_gamma   90.00
#
_symmetry.space_group_name_H-M   'P 1'
#
loop_
_entity.id
_entity.type
_entity.pdbx_description
1 polymer ?
#
loop_
_entity_poly.entity_id
_entity_poly.type
_entity_poly.pdbx_seq_one_letter_code
_entity_poly.pdbx_strand_id
1 'polypeptide(L)'
;MFGSLNPSDYVALRLSYSLKEFTFDYKKLIDLLADKGFNSFIPRRRTMGEIFETVTGRLGRTYRQNELYYKVVIAEATETQSDIIERVVLAAEIDKTRRAVTDGDKVARLLFNKATEEFRCITSGSCLPWDLAGMETDLKPCPAFLLEMLDGIPAAMAEEKELASSGQVRGTFQRIIASVGIPVEDIKA
;
A
#
# COMPACT_ATOMS: atom_id res chain seq x y z
N MET A 1 -31.49 5.91 -16.69
CA MET A 1 -32.56 5.79 -15.68
C MET A 1 -31.99 5.02 -14.52
N PHE A 2 -31.75 5.69 -13.38
CA PHE A 2 -31.41 4.99 -12.14
C PHE A 2 -32.67 4.27 -11.68
N GLY A 3 -32.69 2.94 -11.80
CA GLY A 3 -33.73 2.10 -11.21
C GLY A 3 -33.79 2.38 -9.70
N SER A 4 -34.98 2.25 -9.11
CA SER A 4 -35.18 2.44 -7.68
C SER A 4 -34.25 1.51 -6.90
N LEU A 5 -33.17 2.07 -6.33
CA LEU A 5 -32.29 1.36 -5.41
C LEU A 5 -33.15 0.88 -4.24
N ASN A 6 -33.15 -0.42 -3.97
CA ASN A 6 -33.81 -0.92 -2.77
C ASN A 6 -33.07 -0.37 -1.54
N PRO A 7 -33.74 -0.19 -0.39
CA PRO A 7 -33.09 0.29 0.83
C PRO A 7 -31.85 -0.53 1.25
N SER A 8 -31.84 -1.82 0.95
CA SER A 8 -30.70 -2.74 1.13
C SER A 8 -29.48 -2.34 0.30
N ASP A 9 -29.69 -1.90 -0.94
CA ASP A 9 -28.63 -1.54 -1.89
C ASP A 9 -27.95 -0.24 -1.44
N TYR A 10 -28.74 0.68 -0.88
CA TYR A 10 -28.25 1.91 -0.28
C TYR A 10 -27.37 1.67 0.97
N VAL A 11 -27.76 0.71 1.81
CA VAL A 11 -27.00 0.34 3.02
C VAL A 11 -25.68 -0.34 2.64
N ALA A 12 -25.69 -1.26 1.67
CA ALA A 12 -24.48 -1.91 1.16
C ALA A 12 -23.49 -0.89 0.58
N LEU A 13 -23.99 0.09 -0.19
CA LEU A 13 -23.16 1.14 -0.80
C LEU A 13 -22.54 2.07 0.25
N ARG A 14 -23.33 2.50 1.25
CA ARG A 14 -22.82 3.31 2.36
C ARG A 14 -21.81 2.54 3.22
N LEU A 15 -22.05 1.26 3.50
CA LEU A 15 -21.11 0.43 4.27
C LEU A 15 -19.80 0.21 3.52
N SER A 16 -19.85 -0.08 2.22
CA SER A 16 -18.67 -0.18 1.38
C SER A 16 -17.84 1.10 1.39
N TYR A 17 -18.50 2.26 1.33
CA TYR A 17 -17.84 3.56 1.43
C TYR A 17 -17.19 3.76 2.81
N SER A 18 -17.93 3.48 3.89
CA SER A 18 -17.42 3.59 5.27
C SER A 18 -16.23 2.68 5.57
N LEU A 19 -16.10 1.56 4.83
CA LEU A 19 -15.02 0.58 5.01
C LEU A 19 -13.81 0.80 4.11
N LYS A 20 -13.79 1.85 3.26
CA LYS A 20 -12.73 2.07 2.26
C LYS A 20 -11.32 2.10 2.84
N GLU A 21 -11.17 2.63 4.05
CA GLU A 21 -9.88 2.78 4.75
C GLU A 21 -9.84 2.00 6.07
N PHE A 22 -10.85 1.18 6.35
CA PHE A 22 -10.95 0.48 7.63
C PHE A 22 -10.07 -0.79 7.63
N THR A 23 -9.05 -0.80 8.48
CA THR A 23 -8.26 -2.01 8.79
C THR A 23 -8.76 -2.64 10.09
N PHE A 24 -8.57 -3.97 10.21
CA PHE A 24 -8.97 -4.71 11.40
C PHE A 24 -7.91 -5.73 11.77
N ASP A 25 -7.80 -6.07 13.05
CA ASP A 25 -6.91 -7.15 13.50
C ASP A 25 -7.30 -8.47 12.79
N TYR A 26 -6.33 -9.10 12.11
CA TYR A 26 -6.59 -10.25 11.25
C TYR A 26 -7.07 -11.47 12.06
N LYS A 27 -6.50 -11.68 13.26
CA LYS A 27 -6.87 -12.79 14.12
C LYS A 27 -8.30 -12.60 14.65
N LYS A 28 -8.62 -11.41 15.15
CA LYS A 28 -9.97 -11.07 15.61
C LYS A 28 -10.99 -11.18 14.48
N LEU A 29 -10.63 -10.84 13.24
CA LEU A 29 -11.51 -11.00 12.08
C LEU A 29 -11.84 -12.49 11.85
N ILE A 30 -10.83 -13.35 11.87
CA ILE A 30 -11.01 -14.79 11.69
C ILE A 30 -11.89 -15.36 12.80
N ASP A 31 -11.56 -15.05 14.06
CA ASP A 31 -12.30 -15.54 15.23
C ASP A 31 -13.77 -15.12 15.14
N LEU A 32 -14.04 -13.85 14.80
CA LEU A 32 -15.41 -13.35 14.61
C LEU A 32 -16.16 -14.07 13.48
N LEU A 33 -15.51 -14.31 12.34
CA LEU A 33 -16.14 -15.00 11.21
C LEU A 33 -16.44 -16.46 11.55
N ALA A 34 -15.51 -17.14 12.22
CA ALA A 34 -15.68 -18.52 12.66
C ALA A 34 -16.83 -18.65 13.66
N ASP A 35 -16.86 -17.80 14.69
CA ASP A 35 -17.89 -17.77 15.73
C ASP A 35 -19.30 -17.53 15.17
N LYS A 36 -19.41 -16.79 14.07
CA LYS A 36 -20.67 -16.51 13.38
C LYS A 36 -21.02 -17.51 12.27
N GLY A 37 -20.21 -18.56 12.08
CA GLY A 37 -20.45 -19.60 11.08
C GLY A 37 -20.06 -19.21 9.65
N PHE A 38 -19.34 -18.10 9.45
CA PHE A 38 -18.90 -17.58 8.16
C PHE A 38 -17.52 -18.11 7.72
N ASN A 39 -17.18 -19.35 8.07
CA ASN A 39 -15.87 -19.95 7.80
C ASN A 39 -15.46 -19.91 6.32
N SER A 40 -16.42 -20.07 5.40
CA SER A 40 -16.19 -19.99 3.94
C SER A 40 -15.83 -18.59 3.44
N PHE A 41 -16.05 -17.55 4.25
CA PHE A 41 -15.77 -16.16 3.91
C PHE A 41 -14.46 -15.66 4.52
N ILE A 42 -13.74 -16.47 5.30
CA ILE A 42 -12.43 -16.08 5.86
C ILE A 42 -11.48 -15.68 4.72
N PRO A 43 -10.92 -14.45 4.73
CA PRO A 43 -9.97 -14.04 3.71
C PRO A 43 -8.63 -14.77 3.88
N ARG A 44 -7.92 -15.01 2.77
CA ARG A 44 -6.53 -15.51 2.81
C ARG A 44 -5.63 -14.49 3.50
N ARG A 45 -4.65 -14.92 4.30
CA ARG A 45 -3.62 -14.04 4.87
C ARG A 45 -2.74 -13.45 3.76
N ARG A 46 -2.47 -12.14 3.81
CA ARG A 46 -1.57 -11.47 2.84
C ARG A 46 -0.16 -12.02 2.93
N THR A 47 0.52 -12.09 1.80
CA THR A 47 1.97 -12.39 1.75
C THR A 47 2.77 -11.17 2.15
N MET A 48 4.03 -11.37 2.56
CA MET A 48 4.93 -10.25 2.87
C MET A 48 5.19 -9.36 1.65
N GLY A 49 5.13 -9.90 0.42
CA GLY A 49 5.18 -9.12 -0.81
C GLY A 49 3.99 -8.18 -0.96
N GLU A 50 2.76 -8.67 -0.77
CA GLU A 50 1.55 -7.81 -0.81
C GLU A 50 1.57 -6.73 0.28
N ILE A 51 2.13 -7.05 1.46
CA ILE A 51 2.32 -6.09 2.55
C ILE A 51 3.36 -5.04 2.18
N PHE A 52 4.52 -5.46 1.65
CA PHE A 52 5.56 -4.55 1.16
C PHE A 52 4.99 -3.58 0.12
N GLU A 53 4.21 -4.09 -0.84
CA GLU A 53 3.59 -3.27 -1.87
C GLU A 53 2.58 -2.27 -1.29
N THR A 54 1.80 -2.70 -0.30
CA THR A 54 0.82 -1.84 0.39
C THR A 54 1.54 -0.72 1.16
N VAL A 55 2.52 -1.08 1.98
CA VAL A 55 3.26 -0.15 2.85
C VAL A 55 4.03 0.87 2.02
N THR A 56 4.79 0.39 1.02
CA THR A 56 5.56 1.30 0.15
C THR A 56 4.65 2.13 -0.75
N GLY A 57 3.50 1.60 -1.20
CA GLY A 57 2.53 2.36 -2.00
C GLY A 57 1.98 3.58 -1.27
N ARG A 58 1.83 3.53 0.07
CA ARG A 58 1.38 4.66 0.90
C ARG A 58 2.36 5.83 0.95
N LEU A 59 3.61 5.60 0.56
CA LEU A 59 4.59 6.68 0.40
C LEU A 59 4.27 7.58 -0.80
N GLY A 60 3.52 7.08 -1.79
CA GLY A 60 3.14 7.82 -2.99
C GLY A 60 2.08 8.88 -2.71
N ARG A 61 2.49 10.05 -2.23
CA ARG A 61 1.59 11.19 -1.95
C ARG A 61 2.34 12.52 -1.94
N THR A 62 1.58 13.60 -1.76
CA THR A 62 2.15 14.92 -1.52
C THR A 62 2.39 15.13 -0.03
N TYR A 63 3.61 15.48 0.32
CA TYR A 63 4.03 15.85 1.66
C TYR A 63 4.27 17.35 1.76
N ARG A 64 4.00 17.92 2.92
CA ARG A 64 4.39 19.29 3.25
C ARG A 64 5.51 19.23 4.27
N GLN A 65 6.68 19.73 3.91
CA GLN A 65 7.82 19.87 4.80
C GLN A 65 8.15 21.36 4.89
N ASN A 66 7.87 21.97 6.06
CA ASN A 66 8.00 23.41 6.26
C ASN A 66 7.16 24.21 5.23
N GLU A 67 7.82 25.04 4.42
CA GLU A 67 7.24 25.90 3.38
C GLU A 67 7.25 25.25 1.97
N LEU A 68 7.79 24.04 1.85
CA LEU A 68 7.95 23.31 0.59
C LEU A 68 6.97 22.13 0.53
N TYR A 69 6.54 21.83 -0.68
CA TYR A 69 5.74 20.64 -0.97
C TYR A 69 6.61 19.63 -1.71
N TYR A 70 6.48 18.35 -1.38
CA TYR A 70 7.14 17.26 -2.10
C TYR A 70 6.10 16.33 -2.67
N LYS A 71 6.10 16.12 -3.98
CA LYS A 71 5.33 15.04 -4.60
C LYS A 71 6.21 13.81 -4.69
N VAL A 72 5.85 12.80 -3.92
CA VAL A 72 6.52 11.50 -3.93
C VAL A 72 5.74 10.54 -4.81
N VAL A 73 6.45 9.84 -5.69
CA VAL A 73 5.91 8.81 -6.57
C VAL A 73 6.70 7.53 -6.36
N ILE A 74 5.99 6.41 -6.30
CA ILE A 74 6.57 5.08 -6.16
C ILE A 74 6.38 4.37 -7.48
N ALA A 75 7.49 4.16 -8.20
CA ALA A 75 7.48 3.48 -9.48
C ALA A 75 7.90 2.03 -9.28
N GLU A 76 7.11 1.10 -9.82
CA GLU A 76 7.51 -0.31 -9.86
C GLU A 76 8.55 -0.49 -10.97
N ALA A 77 9.69 -1.08 -10.63
CA ALA A 77 10.78 -1.35 -11.57
C ALA A 77 11.03 -2.85 -11.77
N THR A 78 10.28 -3.69 -11.06
CA THR A 78 10.36 -5.15 -11.15
C THR A 78 9.94 -5.66 -12.53
N GLU A 79 10.71 -6.58 -13.11
CA GLU A 79 10.23 -7.41 -14.21
C GLU A 79 9.29 -8.52 -13.68
N THR A 80 8.20 -8.79 -14.41
CA THR A 80 7.07 -9.63 -13.98
C THR A 80 7.42 -11.05 -13.49
N GLN A 81 8.65 -11.53 -13.70
CA GLN A 81 9.13 -12.86 -13.31
C GLN A 81 10.27 -12.85 -12.26
N SER A 82 10.57 -11.71 -11.64
CA SER A 82 11.62 -11.62 -10.62
C SER A 82 11.13 -12.05 -9.22
N ASP A 83 11.97 -12.79 -8.51
CA ASP A 83 11.82 -13.09 -7.07
C ASP A 83 12.05 -11.86 -6.19
N ILE A 84 12.61 -10.79 -6.75
CA ILE A 84 12.85 -9.51 -6.07
C ILE A 84 11.84 -8.49 -6.59
N ILE A 85 11.09 -7.89 -5.68
CA ILE A 85 10.28 -6.70 -5.96
C ILE A 85 11.18 -5.47 -5.81
N GLU A 86 11.41 -4.74 -6.88
CA GLU A 86 12.06 -3.43 -6.90
C GLU A 86 11.03 -2.30 -7.07
N ARG A 87 11.13 -1.31 -6.20
CA ARG A 87 10.40 -0.05 -6.31
C ARG A 87 11.34 1.14 -6.20
N VAL A 88 11.22 2.07 -7.13
CA VAL A 88 12.00 3.31 -7.15
C VAL A 88 11.17 4.43 -6.55
N VAL A 89 11.76 5.18 -5.62
CA VAL A 89 11.16 6.35 -4.99
C VAL A 89 11.62 7.59 -5.74
N LEU A 90 10.66 8.30 -6.32
CA LEU A 90 10.85 9.58 -7.00
C LEU A 90 10.33 10.69 -6.09
N ALA A 91 11.10 11.74 -5.89
CA ALA A 91 10.67 12.94 -5.16
C ALA A 91 10.84 14.18 -6.03
N ALA A 92 9.73 14.90 -6.24
CA ALA A 92 9.73 16.20 -6.89
C ALA A 92 9.44 17.29 -5.86
N GLU A 93 10.31 18.30 -5.78
CA GLU A 93 10.03 19.49 -5.00
C GLU A 93 9.04 20.40 -5.76
N ILE A 94 8.10 20.98 -5.04
CA ILE A 94 7.01 21.78 -5.58
C ILE A 94 6.93 23.09 -4.81
N ASP A 95 6.84 24.20 -5.53
CA ASP A 95 6.70 25.53 -4.97
C ASP A 95 5.28 25.82 -4.41
N LYS A 96 5.11 26.99 -3.78
CA LYS A 96 3.80 27.40 -3.21
C LYS A 96 2.70 27.57 -4.26
N THR A 97 3.05 27.73 -5.54
CA THR A 97 2.11 27.81 -6.67
C THR A 97 1.82 26.45 -7.29
N ARG A 98 2.31 25.37 -6.68
CA ARG A 98 2.21 23.99 -7.16
C ARG A 98 2.93 23.72 -8.48
N ARG A 99 3.94 24.53 -8.83
CA ARG A 99 4.82 24.26 -9.97
C ARG A 99 5.97 23.36 -9.52
N ALA A 100 6.29 22.37 -10.34
CA ALA A 100 7.40 21.47 -10.10
C ALA A 100 8.72 22.25 -10.22
N VAL A 101 9.54 22.17 -9.17
CA VAL A 101 10.91 22.72 -9.13
C VAL A 101 11.89 21.72 -9.73
N THR A 102 11.58 20.42 -9.62
CA THR A 102 12.33 19.32 -10.24
C THR A 102 11.40 18.37 -10.99
N ASP A 103 11.92 17.67 -12.00
CA ASP A 103 11.16 16.70 -12.80
C ASP A 103 10.91 15.36 -12.08
N GLY A 104 11.31 15.26 -10.81
CA GLY A 104 11.23 14.03 -10.00
C GLY A 104 12.57 13.31 -9.95
N ASP A 105 13.28 13.51 -8.85
CA ASP A 105 14.58 12.89 -8.64
C ASP A 105 14.42 11.48 -8.06
N LYS A 106 15.17 10.52 -8.60
CA LYS A 106 15.32 9.21 -7.95
C LYS A 106 16.09 9.41 -6.66
N VAL A 107 15.47 9.11 -5.53
CA VAL A 107 16.05 9.35 -4.21
C VAL A 107 16.28 8.07 -3.41
N ALA A 108 15.56 7.00 -3.74
CA ALA A 108 15.78 5.68 -3.14
C ALA A 108 15.33 4.54 -4.05
N ARG A 109 15.87 3.35 -3.80
CA ARG A 109 15.35 2.07 -4.30
C ARG A 109 14.99 1.16 -3.13
N LEU A 110 13.86 0.48 -3.25
CA LEU A 110 13.33 -0.44 -2.26
C LEU A 110 13.32 -1.83 -2.87
N LEU A 111 14.09 -2.74 -2.29
CA LEU A 111 14.18 -4.12 -2.71
C LEU A 111 13.50 -5.00 -1.67
N PHE A 112 12.65 -5.92 -2.12
CA PHE A 112 12.06 -6.94 -1.28
C PHE A 112 12.22 -8.31 -1.95
N ASN A 113 12.96 -9.21 -1.31
CA ASN A 113 13.15 -10.57 -1.79
C ASN A 113 11.98 -11.46 -1.30
N LYS A 114 11.18 -11.99 -2.22
CA LYS A 114 10.00 -12.81 -1.91
C LYS A 114 10.37 -14.15 -1.25
N ALA A 115 11.56 -14.68 -1.52
CA ALA A 115 12.02 -15.97 -1.01
C ALA A 115 12.62 -15.85 0.40
N THR A 116 13.42 -14.81 0.65
CA THR A 116 14.06 -14.60 1.96
C THR A 116 13.28 -13.67 2.89
N GLU A 117 12.25 -12.99 2.37
CA GLU A 117 11.51 -11.92 3.03
C GLU A 117 12.41 -10.74 3.48
N GLU A 118 13.60 -10.60 2.87
CA GLU A 118 14.54 -9.55 3.19
C GLU A 118 14.16 -8.24 2.49
N PHE A 119 14.09 -7.16 3.26
CA PHE A 119 13.91 -5.80 2.78
C PHE A 119 15.24 -5.03 2.79
N ARG A 120 15.54 -4.32 1.70
CA ARG A 120 16.68 -3.39 1.62
C ARG A 120 16.24 -2.04 1.07
N CYS A 121 16.72 -0.98 1.70
CA CYS A 121 16.58 0.39 1.24
C CYS A 121 17.95 0.89 0.75
N ILE A 122 18.01 1.33 -0.50
CA ILE A 122 19.21 1.86 -1.14
C ILE A 122 19.03 3.35 -1.36
N THR A 123 19.99 4.15 -0.90
CA THR A 123 20.04 5.60 -1.06
C THR A 123 21.44 6.01 -1.57
N SER A 124 21.63 7.27 -1.97
CA SER A 124 22.90 7.75 -2.54
C SER A 124 24.12 7.64 -1.60
N GLY A 125 23.93 7.32 -0.32
CA GLY A 125 25.00 7.10 0.67
C GLY A 125 25.10 5.68 1.20
N SER A 126 24.32 4.73 0.65
CA SER A 126 24.31 3.35 1.12
C SER A 126 25.61 2.62 0.74
N CYS A 127 26.25 1.94 1.69
CA CYS A 127 27.33 1.01 1.40
C CYS A 127 26.74 -0.32 0.94
N LEU A 128 26.87 -0.63 -0.35
CA LEU A 128 26.24 -1.80 -0.95
C LEU A 128 27.23 -2.95 -1.12
N PRO A 129 26.77 -4.21 -0.93
CA PRO A 129 27.53 -5.37 -1.36
C PRO A 129 27.66 -5.41 -2.89
N TRP A 130 28.65 -6.17 -3.36
CA TRP A 130 29.10 -6.18 -4.76
C TRP A 130 27.99 -6.55 -5.77
N ASP A 131 27.03 -7.37 -5.35
CA ASP A 131 25.87 -7.81 -6.13
C ASP A 131 24.85 -6.69 -6.39
N LEU A 132 24.91 -5.61 -5.61
CA LEU A 132 24.06 -4.42 -5.73
C LEU A 132 24.85 -3.16 -6.11
N ALA A 133 26.14 -3.31 -6.42
CA ALA A 133 27.00 -2.18 -6.76
C ALA A 133 26.48 -1.44 -8.01
N GLY A 134 26.37 -0.12 -7.91
CA GLY A 134 25.91 0.74 -9.00
C GLY A 134 24.43 1.12 -8.91
N MET A 135 23.63 0.46 -8.08
CA MET A 135 22.20 0.80 -7.91
C MET A 135 21.97 2.17 -7.23
N GLU A 136 22.99 2.70 -6.56
CA GLU A 136 23.03 4.01 -5.93
C GLU A 136 23.47 5.15 -6.86
N THR A 137 24.08 4.83 -8.01
CA THR A 137 24.79 5.82 -8.85
C THR A 137 23.88 6.87 -9.47
N ASP A 138 22.64 6.51 -9.76
CA ASP A 138 21.63 7.42 -10.32
C ASP A 138 20.72 8.04 -9.24
N LEU A 139 21.00 7.78 -7.96
CA LEU A 139 20.24 8.33 -6.84
C LEU A 139 20.78 9.69 -6.42
N LYS A 140 19.88 10.67 -6.38
CA LYS A 140 20.13 11.97 -5.75
C LYS A 140 19.94 11.89 -4.23
N PRO A 141 20.45 12.89 -3.48
CA PRO A 141 20.25 12.95 -2.04
C PRO A 141 18.77 12.88 -1.65
N CYS A 142 18.45 11.96 -0.73
CA CYS A 142 17.10 11.77 -0.23
C CYS A 142 16.78 12.84 0.84
N PRO A 143 15.63 13.52 0.77
CA PRO A 143 15.19 14.43 1.83
C PRO A 143 15.08 13.73 3.18
N ALA A 144 15.50 14.40 4.26
CA ALA A 144 15.56 13.80 5.61
C ALA A 144 14.23 13.21 6.09
N PHE A 145 13.11 13.91 5.86
CA PHE A 145 11.78 13.40 6.23
C PHE A 145 11.42 12.10 5.50
N LEU A 146 11.91 11.93 4.27
CA LEU A 146 11.67 10.73 3.48
C LEU A 146 12.57 9.60 3.97
N LEU A 147 13.83 9.87 4.34
CA LEU A 147 14.69 8.89 5.01
C LEU A 147 14.03 8.33 6.28
N GLU A 148 13.51 9.19 7.15
CA GLU A 148 12.80 8.77 8.37
C GLU A 148 11.61 7.84 8.07
N MET A 149 10.85 8.14 7.00
CA MET A 149 9.75 7.28 6.56
C MET A 149 10.23 5.95 5.97
N LEU A 150 11.34 5.95 5.24
CA LEU A 150 11.93 4.75 4.65
C LEU A 150 12.49 3.82 5.73
N ASP A 151 13.12 4.38 6.77
CA ASP A 151 13.61 3.63 7.93
C ASP A 151 12.47 2.99 8.73
N GLY A 152 11.28 3.58 8.70
CA GLY A 152 10.07 3.06 9.33
C GLY A 152 9.38 1.91 8.58
N ILE A 153 9.79 1.59 7.35
CA ILE A 153 9.12 0.55 6.52
C ILE A 153 9.09 -0.82 7.21
N PRO A 154 10.18 -1.37 7.78
CA PRO A 154 10.14 -2.68 8.42
C PRO A 154 9.13 -2.77 9.57
N ALA A 155 9.05 -1.70 10.39
CA ALA A 155 8.09 -1.62 11.49
C ALA A 155 6.66 -1.56 10.95
N ALA A 156 6.41 -0.73 9.94
CA ALA A 156 5.11 -0.63 9.29
C ALA A 156 4.67 -1.95 8.63
N MET A 157 5.60 -2.71 8.04
CA MET A 157 5.33 -4.04 7.49
C MET A 157 4.97 -5.05 8.59
N ALA A 158 5.67 -5.01 9.73
CA ALA A 158 5.38 -5.88 10.86
C ALA A 158 3.99 -5.58 11.47
N GLU A 159 3.61 -4.31 11.57
CA GLU A 159 2.26 -3.91 11.99
C GLU A 159 1.20 -4.37 10.99
N GLU A 160 1.41 -4.08 9.71
CA GLU A 160 0.48 -4.42 8.63
C GLU A 160 0.26 -5.94 8.48
N LYS A 161 1.24 -6.76 8.87
CA LYS A 161 1.17 -8.23 8.90
C LYS A 161 0.11 -8.77 9.86
N GLU A 162 -0.19 -8.03 10.93
CA GLU A 162 -1.21 -8.39 11.92
C GLU A 162 -2.60 -7.87 11.55
N LEU A 163 -2.71 -7.07 10.48
CA LEU A 163 -3.95 -6.45 10.04
C LEU A 163 -4.53 -7.15 8.79
N ALA A 164 -5.85 -7.29 8.78
CA ALA A 164 -6.65 -7.44 7.58
C ALA A 164 -6.73 -6.07 6.88
N SER A 165 -6.38 -6.03 5.60
CA SER A 165 -6.47 -4.80 4.80
C SER A 165 -7.92 -4.36 4.63
N SER A 166 -8.14 -3.08 4.35
CA SER A 166 -9.48 -2.57 4.02
C SER A 166 -10.11 -3.31 2.84
N GLY A 167 -9.31 -3.70 1.84
CA GLY A 167 -9.75 -4.54 0.73
C GLY A 167 -10.23 -5.93 1.19
N GLN A 168 -9.52 -6.57 2.12
CA GLN A 168 -9.93 -7.87 2.67
C GLN A 168 -11.20 -7.77 3.51
N VAL A 169 -11.29 -6.76 4.38
CA VAL A 169 -12.48 -6.54 5.22
C VAL A 169 -13.70 -6.25 4.35
N ARG A 170 -13.57 -5.28 3.43
CA ARG A 170 -14.63 -4.90 2.49
C ARG A 170 -15.04 -6.08 1.62
N GLY A 171 -14.08 -6.75 0.97
CA GLY A 171 -14.37 -7.89 0.09
C GLY A 171 -15.01 -9.07 0.82
N THR A 172 -14.64 -9.31 2.08
CA THR A 172 -15.31 -10.32 2.92
C THR A 172 -16.75 -9.95 3.19
N PHE A 173 -16.99 -8.70 3.59
CA PHE A 173 -18.34 -8.20 3.84
C PHE A 173 -19.23 -8.23 2.59
N GLN A 174 -18.69 -7.80 1.44
CA GLN A 174 -19.39 -7.84 0.16
C GLN A 174 -19.78 -9.27 -0.24
N ARG A 175 -18.89 -10.25 -0.05
CA ARG A 175 -19.20 -11.67 -0.32
C ARG A 175 -20.31 -12.19 0.60
N ILE A 176 -20.31 -11.82 1.87
CA ILE A 176 -21.37 -12.20 2.82
C ILE A 176 -22.71 -11.62 2.38
N ILE A 177 -22.77 -10.32 2.04
CA ILE A 177 -23.99 -9.66 1.56
C ILE A 177 -24.49 -10.29 0.26
N ALA A 178 -23.58 -10.55 -0.69
CA ALA A 178 -23.93 -11.20 -1.95
C ALA A 178 -24.52 -12.60 -1.72
N SER A 179 -24.03 -13.35 -0.71
CA SER A 179 -24.54 -14.69 -0.40
C SER A 179 -26.02 -14.72 0.06
N VAL A 180 -26.54 -13.60 0.58
CA VAL A 180 -27.95 -13.47 0.98
C VAL A 180 -28.84 -12.86 -0.13
N GLY A 181 -28.32 -12.74 -1.35
CA GLY A 181 -29.07 -12.30 -2.53
C GLY A 181 -29.17 -10.79 -2.71
N ILE A 182 -28.39 -10.00 -1.95
CA ILE A 182 -28.32 -8.55 -2.13
C ILE A 182 -27.23 -8.25 -3.17
N PRO A 183 -27.55 -7.68 -4.33
CA PRO A 183 -26.56 -7.34 -5.35
C PRO A 183 -25.67 -6.22 -4.82
N VAL A 184 -24.37 -6.50 -4.72
CA VAL A 184 -23.37 -5.48 -4.40
C VAL A 184 -22.68 -5.12 -5.72
N GLU A 185 -23.09 -4.02 -6.35
CA GLU A 185 -22.37 -3.51 -7.50
C GLU A 185 -20.98 -3.03 -7.06
N ASP A 186 -19.96 -3.38 -7.84
CA ASP A 186 -18.64 -2.78 -7.71
C ASP A 186 -18.77 -1.26 -7.90
N ILE A 187 -18.45 -0.51 -6.85
CA ILE A 187 -18.35 0.94 -6.93
C ILE A 187 -17.21 1.23 -7.91
N LYS A 188 -17.53 1.77 -9.09
CA LYS A 188 -16.52 2.26 -10.04
C LYS A 188 -15.58 3.22 -9.30
N ALA A 189 -14.28 2.94 -9.40
CA ALA A 189 -13.20 3.69 -8.77
C ALA A 189 -13.22 5.19 -9.14
#